data_AF-A0A5N8VFN3-F1
#
_entry.id   AF-A0A5N8VFN3-F1
#
_cell.length_a   1.000
_cell.length_b   1.000
_cell.length_c   1.000
_cell.angle_alpha   90.00
_cell.angle_beta   90.00
_cell.angle_gamma   90.00
#
_symmetry.space_group_name_H-M   'P 1'
#
loop_
_entity.id
_entity.type
_entity.pdbx_description
1 polymer ?
#
loop_
_entity_poly.entity_id
_entity_poly.type
_entity_poly.pdbx_seq_one_letter_code
_entity_poly.pdbx_strand_id
1 'polypeptide(L)'
;MPVAQGRFPGCAGESALDLSNKFPGSTLGPTLRSVSFPLPGGGTGTDEYIKVDKFHDQFAADVPMSVTDQMAATQRPVAASALQEKATKAAWKTIPSWTLITTEDRNIPPASQRFMAQRAHANAVEIKASHAVTVSQPGAVAQLVEQAARATTGTAASADSSAPGLASTGSGRQVRQALVVGSTAVGSMAVGSALVVLGRLRRSDAGCGR
;
A
#
# COMPACT_ATOMS: atom_id res chain seq x y z
N MET A 1 -7.00 -1.52 -5.49
CA MET A 1 -7.68 -0.86 -4.35
C MET A 1 -6.66 -0.69 -3.23
N PRO A 2 -6.14 0.51 -2.93
CA PRO A 2 -5.16 0.63 -1.86
C PRO A 2 -5.87 0.66 -0.50
N VAL A 3 -5.86 -0.46 0.21
CA VAL A 3 -5.96 -0.44 1.68
C VAL A 3 -4.58 -0.05 2.17
N ALA A 4 -4.45 1.17 2.66
CA ALA A 4 -3.16 1.71 3.08
C ALA A 4 -2.98 1.53 4.59
N GLN A 5 -2.08 0.61 4.94
CA GLN A 5 -1.33 0.68 6.20
C GLN A 5 -0.16 1.64 5.95
N GLY A 6 -0.21 2.85 6.49
CA GLY A 6 0.91 3.81 6.47
C GLY A 6 1.17 4.65 5.21
N ARG A 7 0.50 4.43 4.07
CA ARG A 7 0.58 5.33 2.89
C ARG A 7 -0.76 5.98 2.58
N PHE A 8 -1.11 7.00 3.35
CA PHE A 8 -2.22 7.88 2.96
C PHE A 8 -1.76 8.83 1.84
N PRO A 9 -2.54 9.01 0.76
CA PRO A 9 -2.20 9.98 -0.26
C PRO A 9 -2.34 11.40 0.31
N GLY A 10 -1.24 12.15 0.33
CA GLY A 10 -1.27 13.58 0.61
C GLY A 10 -2.12 14.34 -0.41
N CYS A 11 -2.44 15.59 -0.09
CA CYS A 11 -2.80 16.56 -1.11
C CYS A 11 -1.63 16.83 -2.04
N ALA A 12 -1.92 17.38 -3.22
CA ALA A 12 -0.85 17.81 -4.13
C ALA A 12 0.11 18.75 -3.39
N GLY A 13 1.42 18.46 -3.45
CA GLY A 13 2.46 19.23 -2.75
C GLY A 13 2.81 18.77 -1.32
N GLU A 14 2.08 17.81 -0.74
CA GLU A 14 2.41 17.21 0.56
C GLU A 14 3.25 15.93 0.38
N SER A 15 4.20 15.70 1.28
CA SER A 15 4.96 14.44 1.38
C SER A 15 4.52 13.58 2.57
N ALA A 16 4.94 12.32 2.60
CA ALA A 16 4.67 11.43 3.73
C ALA A 16 5.37 11.92 5.01
N LEU A 17 6.57 12.50 4.87
CA LEU A 17 7.31 13.07 5.98
C LEU A 17 6.63 14.32 6.55
N ASP A 18 6.11 15.21 5.69
CA ASP A 18 5.35 16.39 6.14
C ASP A 18 4.13 15.97 6.97
N LEU A 19 3.40 14.96 6.51
CA LEU A 19 2.19 14.47 7.17
C LEU A 19 2.51 13.79 8.51
N SER A 20 3.59 13.01 8.57
CA SER A 20 4.01 12.35 9.81
C SER A 20 4.49 13.35 10.87
N ASN A 21 5.14 14.44 10.45
CA ASN A 21 5.65 15.49 11.33
C ASN A 21 4.62 16.58 11.66
N LYS A 22 3.43 16.56 11.03
CA LYS A 22 2.38 17.57 11.24
C LYS A 22 1.83 17.57 12.67
N PHE A 23 1.87 16.43 13.35
CA PHE A 23 1.38 16.25 14.72
C PHE A 23 2.48 15.67 15.61
N PRO A 24 2.51 16.00 16.90
CA PRO A 24 3.44 15.38 17.84
C PRO A 24 3.13 13.87 17.98
N GLY A 25 4.16 13.09 18.36
CA GLY A 25 4.02 11.67 18.71
C GLY A 25 4.92 10.72 17.92
N SER A 26 5.51 11.17 16.81
CA SER A 26 6.45 10.33 16.06
C SER A 26 7.80 10.34 16.79
N THR A 27 8.36 9.15 16.97
CA THR A 27 9.70 8.95 17.54
C THR A 27 10.67 8.34 16.52
N LEU A 28 10.24 8.23 15.26
CA LEU A 28 11.00 7.56 14.21
C LEU A 28 12.36 8.21 13.95
N GLY A 29 12.43 9.54 13.81
CA GLY A 29 13.66 10.25 13.42
C GLY A 29 14.92 9.83 14.19
N PRO A 30 14.92 9.90 15.54
CA PRO A 30 16.06 9.47 16.37
C PRO A 30 16.43 7.98 16.27
N THR A 31 15.50 7.12 15.81
CA THR A 31 15.72 5.68 15.67
C THR A 31 16.25 5.27 14.31
N LEU A 32 16.40 6.21 13.38
CA LEU A 32 16.90 5.92 12.04
C LEU A 32 18.43 5.80 12.00
N ARG A 33 18.90 4.92 11.13
CA ARG A 33 20.28 4.80 10.66
C ARG A 33 20.29 5.06 9.16
N SER A 34 20.79 6.23 8.79
CA SER A 34 20.94 6.64 7.39
C SER A 34 22.18 6.00 6.77
N VAL A 35 22.03 5.45 5.57
CA VAL A 35 23.09 4.78 4.81
C VAL A 35 23.11 5.33 3.38
N SER A 36 24.24 5.83 2.92
CA SER A 36 24.36 6.32 1.55
C SER A 36 24.44 5.18 0.54
N PHE A 37 23.82 5.37 -0.64
CA PHE A 37 23.93 4.43 -1.76
C PHE A 37 24.15 5.19 -3.08
N PRO A 38 24.82 4.61 -4.08
CA PRO A 38 25.06 5.28 -5.36
C PRO A 38 23.80 5.34 -6.23
N LEU A 39 23.56 6.47 -6.91
CA LEU A 39 22.46 6.62 -7.85
C LEU A 39 22.88 6.30 -9.29
N PRO A 40 21.97 5.75 -10.12
CA PRO A 40 22.20 5.65 -11.57
C PRO A 40 22.38 7.05 -12.15
N GLY A 41 23.54 7.33 -12.76
CA GLY A 41 23.89 8.65 -13.31
C GLY A 41 24.83 9.49 -12.45
N GLY A 42 25.30 8.96 -11.32
CA GLY A 42 26.23 9.64 -10.42
C GLY A 42 25.53 10.29 -9.22
N GLY A 43 26.31 10.60 -8.19
CA GLY A 43 25.80 11.09 -6.91
C GLY A 43 25.39 9.98 -5.95
N THR A 44 24.79 10.38 -4.81
CA THR A 44 24.38 9.45 -3.74
C THR A 44 22.96 9.74 -3.28
N GLY A 45 22.20 8.67 -3.06
CA GLY A 45 20.94 8.68 -2.32
C GLY A 45 21.19 8.29 -0.85
N THR A 46 20.15 8.42 -0.03
CA THR A 46 20.19 8.00 1.38
C THR A 46 19.07 7.01 1.65
N ASP A 47 19.42 5.86 2.16
CA ASP A 47 18.54 4.81 2.67
C ASP A 47 18.36 4.96 4.17
N GLU A 48 17.11 4.97 4.62
CA GLU A 48 16.76 4.98 6.04
C GLU A 48 16.40 3.57 6.51
N TYR A 49 17.14 3.11 7.52
CA TYR A 49 16.86 1.89 8.27
C TYR A 49 16.41 2.25 9.67
N ILE A 50 15.54 1.46 10.28
CA ILE A 50 15.35 1.53 11.74
C ILE A 50 16.54 0.79 12.38
N LYS A 51 17.20 1.42 13.35
CA LYS A 51 18.29 0.81 14.12
C LYS A 51 17.83 -0.54 14.68
N VAL A 52 18.65 -1.57 14.50
CA VAL A 52 18.29 -2.96 14.85
C VAL A 52 17.89 -3.08 16.32
N ASP A 53 18.64 -2.44 17.23
CA ASP A 53 18.38 -2.43 18.67
C ASP A 53 17.13 -1.62 19.08
N LYS A 54 16.53 -0.88 18.14
CA LYS A 54 15.29 -0.10 18.33
C LYS A 54 14.11 -0.66 17.55
N PHE A 55 14.32 -1.65 16.69
CA PHE A 55 13.33 -2.09 15.71
C PHE A 55 12.04 -2.58 16.35
N HIS A 56 12.13 -3.46 17.35
CA HIS A 56 10.98 -3.98 18.07
C HIS A 56 10.14 -2.82 18.64
N ASP A 57 10.74 -2.01 19.51
CA ASP A 57 10.02 -0.94 20.22
C ASP A 57 9.49 0.16 19.29
N GLN A 58 10.16 0.40 18.17
CA GLN A 58 9.78 1.46 17.24
C GLN A 58 8.69 1.01 16.24
N PHE A 59 8.84 -0.18 15.66
CA PHE A 59 8.05 -0.62 14.50
C PHE A 59 7.00 -1.68 14.85
N ALA A 60 7.30 -2.56 15.80
CA ALA A 60 6.57 -3.81 15.99
C ALA A 60 6.42 -4.18 17.48
N ALA A 61 6.11 -3.20 18.33
CA ALA A 61 6.16 -3.34 19.79
C ALA A 61 5.13 -4.35 20.37
N ASP A 62 4.16 -4.75 19.56
CA ASP A 62 3.13 -5.75 19.87
C ASP A 62 3.39 -7.12 19.20
N VAL A 63 4.57 -7.32 18.62
CA VAL A 63 5.00 -8.58 17.98
C VAL A 63 6.10 -9.22 18.84
N PRO A 64 6.11 -10.57 19.04
CA PRO A 64 7.16 -11.23 19.81
C PRO A 64 8.58 -10.95 19.29
N MET A 65 9.54 -10.73 20.21
CA MET A 65 10.93 -10.40 19.85
C MET A 65 11.56 -11.36 18.85
N SER A 66 11.31 -12.68 18.99
CA SER A 66 11.85 -13.69 18.07
C SER A 66 11.43 -13.47 16.61
N VAL A 67 10.26 -12.88 16.38
CA VAL A 67 9.78 -12.51 15.05
C VAL A 67 10.37 -11.16 14.63
N THR A 68 10.40 -10.17 15.53
CA THR A 68 10.95 -8.85 15.20
C THR A 68 12.45 -8.86 14.95
N ASP A 69 13.20 -9.78 15.55
CA ASP A 69 14.63 -9.96 15.28
C ASP A 69 14.87 -10.35 13.82
N GLN A 70 14.06 -11.28 13.30
CA GLN A 70 14.09 -11.66 11.90
C GLN A 70 13.64 -10.50 11.00
N MET A 71 12.58 -9.78 11.39
CA MET A 71 12.13 -8.59 10.65
C MET A 71 13.21 -7.51 10.59
N ALA A 72 13.89 -7.23 11.70
CA ALA A 72 14.95 -6.23 11.78
C ALA A 72 16.16 -6.62 10.92
N ALA A 73 16.54 -7.90 10.92
CA ALA A 73 17.64 -8.43 10.11
C ALA A 73 17.35 -8.40 8.60
N THR A 74 16.08 -8.58 8.23
CA THR A 74 15.63 -8.65 6.82
C THR A 74 15.00 -7.35 6.32
N GLN A 75 14.96 -6.29 7.15
CA GLN A 75 14.31 -5.03 6.80
C GLN A 75 14.91 -4.46 5.51
N ARG A 76 14.05 -3.95 4.64
CA ARG A 76 14.46 -3.17 3.47
C ARG A 76 14.41 -1.69 3.84
N PRO A 77 15.40 -0.90 3.41
CA PRO A 77 15.39 0.53 3.68
C PRO A 77 14.29 1.24 2.89
N VAL A 78 13.97 2.43 3.35
CA VAL A 78 13.21 3.41 2.57
C VAL A 78 14.17 4.51 2.14
N ALA A 79 14.24 4.80 0.85
CA ALA A 79 15.00 5.97 0.39
C ALA A 79 14.40 7.25 1.00
N ALA A 80 15.23 8.08 1.63
CA ALA A 80 14.80 9.33 2.27
C ALA A 80 14.01 10.24 1.31
N SER A 81 14.41 10.26 0.03
CA SER A 81 13.72 10.99 -1.04
C SER A 81 12.27 10.51 -1.25
N ALA A 82 11.96 9.23 -1.07
CA ALA A 82 10.61 8.69 -1.23
C ALA A 82 9.66 9.13 -0.10
N LEU A 83 10.20 9.46 1.08
CA LEU A 83 9.43 10.05 2.19
C LEU A 83 9.15 11.54 1.95
N GLN A 84 10.06 12.23 1.26
CA GLN A 84 10.00 13.66 0.93
C GLN A 84 9.29 13.95 -0.40
N GLU A 85 9.07 12.93 -1.23
CA GLU A 85 8.42 13.07 -2.53
C GLU A 85 7.02 13.66 -2.37
N LYS A 86 6.75 14.72 -3.14
CA LYS A 86 5.47 15.42 -3.10
C LYS A 86 4.43 14.65 -3.90
N ALA A 87 3.28 14.41 -3.28
CA ALA A 87 2.13 13.89 -4.01
C ALA A 87 1.77 14.84 -5.16
N THR A 88 1.49 14.30 -6.33
CA THR A 88 1.10 15.08 -7.52
C THR A 88 -0.41 15.28 -7.62
N LYS A 89 -1.19 14.40 -6.96
CA LYS A 89 -2.65 14.43 -6.95
C LYS A 89 -3.22 13.79 -5.68
N ALA A 90 -4.39 14.27 -5.26
CA ALA A 90 -5.14 13.72 -4.14
C ALA A 90 -6.08 12.60 -4.60
N ALA A 91 -5.57 11.37 -4.75
CA ALA A 91 -6.35 10.24 -5.28
C ALA A 91 -7.61 9.92 -4.44
N TRP A 92 -7.59 10.18 -3.13
CA TRP A 92 -8.73 9.98 -2.23
C TRP A 92 -9.93 10.89 -2.50
N LYS A 93 -9.78 11.92 -3.34
CA LYS A 93 -10.92 12.75 -3.78
C LYS A 93 -11.88 11.97 -4.69
N THR A 94 -11.38 10.99 -5.45
CA THR A 94 -12.18 10.25 -6.44
C THR A 94 -12.26 8.75 -6.17
N ILE A 95 -11.41 8.21 -5.30
CA ILE A 95 -11.36 6.78 -4.97
C ILE A 95 -11.89 6.58 -3.55
N PRO A 96 -12.95 5.75 -3.36
CA PRO A 96 -13.40 5.35 -2.03
C PRO A 96 -12.25 4.81 -1.19
N SER A 97 -12.16 5.27 0.05
CA SER A 97 -10.98 5.04 0.90
C SER A 97 -11.35 4.24 2.15
N TRP A 98 -10.49 3.31 2.54
CA TRP A 98 -10.55 2.55 3.78
C TRP A 98 -9.20 2.67 4.48
N THR A 99 -9.23 2.68 5.81
CA THR A 99 -8.01 2.72 6.59
C THR A 99 -8.16 2.05 7.94
N LEU A 100 -7.06 1.48 8.40
CA LEU A 100 -6.91 0.96 9.74
C LEU A 100 -5.93 1.89 10.47
N ILE A 101 -6.41 2.49 11.56
CA ILE A 101 -5.65 3.42 12.39
C ILE A 101 -5.06 2.64 13.56
N THR A 102 -3.74 2.60 13.63
CA THR A 102 -2.97 1.92 14.68
C THR A 102 -2.69 2.89 15.82
N THR A 103 -3.28 2.67 16.99
CA THR A 103 -3.24 3.67 18.08
C THR A 103 -1.93 3.71 18.87
N GLU A 104 -1.05 2.73 18.68
CA GLU A 104 0.28 2.65 19.32
C GLU A 104 1.43 2.81 18.31
N ASP A 105 1.13 3.33 17.12
CA ASP A 105 2.11 3.60 16.07
C ASP A 105 3.03 4.77 16.44
N ARG A 106 4.32 4.47 16.54
CA ARG A 106 5.39 5.41 16.88
C ARG A 106 6.08 6.01 15.66
N ASN A 107 5.76 5.51 14.46
CA ASN A 107 6.26 6.01 13.18
C ASN A 107 5.34 7.09 12.64
N ILE A 108 4.06 6.76 12.50
CA ILE A 108 3.01 7.66 11.99
C ILE A 108 2.03 7.90 13.13
N PRO A 109 2.03 9.10 13.76
CA PRO A 109 1.20 9.36 14.92
C PRO A 109 -0.29 9.11 14.65
N PRO A 110 -1.05 8.52 15.58
CA PRO A 110 -2.48 8.28 15.40
C PRO A 110 -3.26 9.55 15.04
N ALA A 111 -2.85 10.71 15.57
CA ALA A 111 -3.43 12.00 15.21
C ALA A 111 -3.26 12.33 13.71
N SER A 112 -2.09 12.02 13.13
CA SER A 112 -1.85 12.17 11.69
C SER A 112 -2.72 11.21 10.88
N GLN A 113 -2.80 9.95 11.30
CA GLN A 113 -3.64 8.95 10.64
C GLN A 113 -5.13 9.37 10.64
N ARG A 114 -5.65 9.82 11.79
CA ARG A 114 -7.02 10.35 11.93
C ARG A 114 -7.26 11.58 11.05
N PHE A 115 -6.32 12.53 11.04
CA PHE A 115 -6.41 13.71 10.18
C PHE A 115 -6.53 13.32 8.70
N MET A 116 -5.71 12.38 8.24
CA MET A 116 -5.75 11.91 6.86
C MET A 116 -7.02 11.12 6.55
N ALA A 117 -7.47 10.27 7.48
CA ALA A 117 -8.71 9.51 7.35
C ALA A 117 -9.93 10.42 7.23
N GLN A 118 -10.03 11.43 8.11
CA GLN A 118 -11.11 12.42 8.10
C GLN A 118 -11.11 13.22 6.80
N ARG A 119 -9.94 13.72 6.37
CA ARG A 119 -9.79 14.46 5.12
C ARG A 119 -10.19 13.62 3.90
N ALA A 120 -9.87 12.34 3.92
CA ALA A 120 -10.24 11.41 2.86
C ALA A 120 -11.70 10.95 2.92
N HIS A 121 -12.45 11.27 3.99
CA HIS A 121 -13.74 10.64 4.32
C HIS A 121 -13.66 9.11 4.23
N ALA A 122 -12.56 8.55 4.75
CA ALA A 122 -12.30 7.13 4.69
C ALA A 122 -13.19 6.37 5.68
N ASN A 123 -13.54 5.14 5.32
CA ASN A 123 -14.03 4.16 6.28
C ASN A 123 -12.86 3.76 7.20
N ALA A 124 -12.84 4.32 8.41
CA ALA A 124 -11.74 4.16 9.35
C ALA A 124 -12.11 3.16 10.46
N VAL A 125 -11.19 2.24 10.75
CA VAL A 125 -11.24 1.35 11.92
C VAL A 125 -10.03 1.63 12.78
N GLU A 126 -10.23 1.94 14.06
CA GLU A 126 -9.11 2.09 15.00
C GLU A 126 -8.82 0.76 15.71
N ILE A 127 -7.55 0.45 15.89
CA ILE A 127 -7.10 -0.76 16.56
C ILE A 127 -5.89 -0.48 17.45
N LYS A 128 -5.85 -1.12 18.60
CA LYS A 128 -4.69 -1.10 19.48
C LYS A 128 -3.60 -1.99 18.90
N ALA A 129 -2.68 -1.39 18.14
CA ALA A 129 -1.56 -2.07 17.51
C ALA A 129 -0.41 -1.09 17.25
N SER A 130 0.80 -1.63 17.09
CA SER A 130 1.96 -0.89 16.61
C SER A 130 1.91 -0.67 15.09
N HIS A 131 2.98 -0.15 14.49
CA HIS A 131 3.04 0.09 13.05
C HIS A 131 2.93 -1.20 12.21
N ALA A 132 3.50 -2.30 12.71
CA ALA A 132 3.52 -3.60 12.02
C ALA A 132 2.23 -4.43 12.20
N VAL A 133 1.06 -3.80 12.17
CA VAL A 133 -0.23 -4.48 12.42
C VAL A 133 -0.59 -5.56 11.41
N THR A 134 0.00 -5.54 10.21
CA THR A 134 -0.12 -6.67 9.27
C THR A 134 0.52 -7.95 9.80
N VAL A 135 1.45 -7.84 10.74
CA VAL A 135 2.10 -8.96 11.43
C VAL A 135 1.39 -9.26 12.75
N SER A 136 1.10 -8.24 13.57
CA SER A 136 0.49 -8.48 14.88
C SER A 136 -0.98 -8.86 14.81
N GLN A 137 -1.75 -8.30 13.86
CA GLN A 137 -3.19 -8.53 13.74
C GLN A 137 -3.64 -8.72 12.27
N PRO A 138 -3.09 -9.71 11.55
CA PRO A 138 -3.38 -9.95 10.13
C PRO A 138 -4.86 -10.17 9.83
N GLY A 139 -5.61 -10.76 10.77
CA GLY A 139 -7.05 -11.00 10.63
C GLY A 139 -7.86 -9.69 10.51
N ALA A 140 -7.55 -8.69 11.33
CA ALA A 140 -8.22 -7.38 11.27
C ALA A 140 -7.93 -6.67 9.94
N VAL A 141 -6.69 -6.77 9.45
CA VAL A 141 -6.31 -6.23 8.14
C VAL A 141 -7.08 -6.92 7.02
N ALA A 142 -7.11 -8.26 7.01
CA ALA A 142 -7.81 -9.05 6.00
C ALA A 142 -9.31 -8.70 5.95
N GLN A 143 -9.96 -8.61 7.12
CA GLN A 143 -11.37 -8.23 7.21
C GLN A 143 -11.64 -6.84 6.61
N LEU A 144 -10.80 -5.84 6.89
CA LEU A 144 -10.96 -4.51 6.30
C LEU A 144 -10.78 -4.53 4.77
N VAL A 145 -9.81 -5.29 4.27
CA VAL A 145 -9.59 -5.48 2.82
C VAL A 145 -10.80 -6.11 2.17
N GLU A 146 -11.37 -7.16 2.76
CA GLU A 146 -12.56 -7.80 2.23
C GLU A 146 -13.78 -6.87 2.24
N GLN A 147 -13.97 -6.08 3.30
CA GLN A 147 -15.02 -5.07 3.37
C GLN A 147 -14.87 -4.04 2.24
N ALA A 148 -13.66 -3.54 2.03
CA ALA A 148 -13.36 -2.60 0.96
C ALA A 148 -13.62 -3.23 -0.43
N ALA A 149 -13.22 -4.48 -0.63
CA ALA A 149 -13.46 -5.20 -1.87
C ALA A 149 -14.96 -5.35 -2.15
N ARG A 150 -15.74 -5.88 -1.19
CA ARG A 150 -17.20 -6.05 -1.33
C ARG A 150 -17.92 -4.73 -1.61
N ALA A 151 -17.52 -3.65 -0.93
CA ALA A 151 -18.14 -2.33 -1.10
C ALA A 151 -17.82 -1.67 -2.46
N THR A 152 -16.75 -2.09 -3.14
CA THR A 152 -16.31 -1.49 -4.41
C THR A 152 -16.57 -2.35 -5.64
N THR A 153 -16.79 -3.66 -5.47
CA THR A 153 -17.18 -4.57 -6.56
C THR A 153 -18.70 -4.64 -6.80
N GLY A 154 -19.50 -4.08 -5.88
CA GLY A 154 -20.97 -4.14 -5.90
C GLY A 154 -21.70 -3.30 -6.95
N THR A 155 -21.01 -2.51 -7.80
CA THR A 155 -21.65 -1.74 -8.88
C THR A 155 -21.58 -2.43 -10.25
N ALA A 156 -20.98 -3.62 -10.34
CA ALA A 156 -20.86 -4.37 -11.60
C ALA A 156 -21.73 -5.65 -11.66
N ALA A 157 -22.52 -5.93 -10.63
CA ALA A 157 -23.31 -7.15 -10.55
C ALA A 157 -24.80 -6.85 -10.35
N SER A 158 -25.39 -6.10 -11.27
CA SER A 158 -26.82 -6.22 -11.57
C SER A 158 -26.98 -7.13 -12.79
N ALA A 159 -27.27 -8.40 -12.51
CA ALA A 159 -27.95 -9.40 -13.33
C ALA A 159 -27.59 -9.50 -14.84
N ASP A 160 -26.74 -10.46 -15.18
CA ASP A 160 -27.10 -11.42 -16.22
C ASP A 160 -27.01 -12.83 -15.62
N SER A 161 -28.18 -13.45 -15.44
CA SER A 161 -28.34 -14.81 -14.96
C SER A 161 -28.05 -15.80 -16.09
N SER A 162 -26.86 -15.74 -16.68
CA SER A 162 -26.46 -16.58 -17.82
C SER A 162 -24.95 -16.85 -17.83
N ALA A 163 -24.39 -17.37 -16.74
CA ALA A 163 -23.02 -17.88 -16.74
C ALA A 163 -23.00 -19.37 -16.32
N PRO A 164 -22.42 -20.28 -17.14
CA PRO A 164 -22.31 -21.69 -16.78
C PRO A 164 -21.38 -21.87 -15.57
N GLY A 165 -21.74 -22.79 -14.68
CA GLY A 165 -21.03 -23.05 -13.44
C GLY A 165 -19.56 -23.43 -13.65
N LEU A 166 -18.68 -22.79 -12.88
CA LEU A 166 -17.27 -23.14 -12.79
C LEU A 166 -17.14 -24.53 -12.15
N ALA A 167 -16.51 -25.44 -12.90
CA ALA A 167 -16.21 -26.79 -12.47
C ALA A 167 -15.32 -26.78 -11.21
N SER A 168 -15.74 -27.55 -10.21
CA SER A 168 -14.90 -27.96 -9.09
C SER A 168 -13.81 -28.90 -9.59
N THR A 169 -12.54 -28.51 -9.46
CA THR A 169 -11.41 -29.44 -9.56
C THR A 169 -10.50 -29.28 -8.35
N GLY A 170 -10.99 -29.81 -7.22
CA GLY A 170 -10.16 -30.16 -6.08
C GLY A 170 -9.52 -31.54 -6.26
N SER A 171 -8.19 -31.57 -6.14
CA SER A 171 -7.30 -32.66 -5.66
C SER A 171 -7.43 -34.08 -6.26
N GLY A 172 -6.38 -34.53 -6.94
CA GLY A 172 -6.21 -35.96 -7.27
C GLY A 172 -5.02 -36.26 -8.17
N ARG A 173 -3.91 -36.67 -7.56
CA ARG A 173 -2.67 -37.21 -8.16
C ARG A 173 -2.94 -38.40 -9.11
N GLN A 174 -2.41 -38.37 -10.34
CA GLN A 174 -1.77 -39.53 -11.00
C GLN A 174 -1.00 -39.18 -12.29
N VAL A 175 0.03 -39.98 -12.52
CA VAL A 175 1.15 -39.84 -13.46
C VAL A 175 0.85 -40.64 -14.74
N ARG A 176 1.23 -40.13 -15.92
CA ARG A 176 2.03 -40.79 -17.00
C ARG A 176 1.78 -40.22 -18.41
N GLN A 177 2.79 -40.47 -19.25
CA GLN A 177 3.26 -39.80 -20.47
C GLN A 177 2.47 -40.04 -21.78
N ALA A 178 2.93 -39.29 -22.81
CA ALA A 178 2.95 -39.56 -24.27
C ALA A 178 1.71 -39.11 -25.08
N LEU A 179 1.76 -38.60 -26.32
CA LEU A 179 2.79 -38.16 -27.29
C LEU A 179 1.99 -37.65 -28.54
N VAL A 180 2.32 -36.45 -29.07
CA VAL A 180 2.27 -35.94 -30.50
C VAL A 180 0.95 -36.12 -31.31
N VAL A 181 0.42 -35.15 -32.08
CA VAL A 181 0.84 -34.65 -33.42
C VAL A 181 0.01 -33.41 -33.81
N GLY A 182 0.67 -32.40 -34.40
CA GLY A 182 0.21 -31.51 -35.50
C GLY A 182 -0.95 -30.54 -35.26
N SER A 183 -1.11 -29.41 -35.94
CA SER A 183 -0.31 -28.65 -36.90
C SER A 183 -0.97 -27.27 -37.03
N THR A 184 -0.17 -26.26 -37.37
CA THR A 184 -0.50 -24.99 -38.07
C THR A 184 -1.58 -24.04 -37.51
N ALA A 185 -1.15 -22.83 -37.13
CA ALA A 185 -1.53 -21.58 -37.81
C ALA A 185 -0.72 -20.40 -37.25
N VAL A 186 0.18 -19.86 -38.07
CA VAL A 186 0.84 -18.57 -37.84
C VAL A 186 -0.15 -17.49 -38.28
N GLY A 187 -0.62 -16.65 -37.34
CA GLY A 187 -1.61 -15.61 -37.61
C GLY A 187 -1.26 -14.31 -36.88
N SER A 188 -0.63 -13.40 -37.63
CA SER A 188 -0.57 -11.94 -37.53
C SER A 188 -0.62 -11.26 -36.14
N MET A 189 0.51 -10.65 -35.77
CA MET A 189 0.55 -9.49 -34.89
C MET A 189 -0.05 -8.27 -35.62
N ALA A 190 -1.20 -7.79 -35.17
CA ALA A 190 -1.68 -6.45 -35.46
C ALA A 190 -1.59 -5.60 -34.18
N VAL A 191 -0.62 -4.68 -34.18
CA VAL A 191 -0.45 -3.64 -33.17
C VAL A 191 -1.60 -2.64 -33.31
N GLY A 192 -2.49 -2.64 -32.32
CA GLY A 192 -3.58 -1.67 -32.20
C GLY A 192 -3.39 -0.77 -30.98
N SER A 193 -2.40 0.12 -31.03
CA SER A 193 -2.24 1.21 -30.05
C SER A 193 -3.27 2.31 -30.35
N ALA A 194 -4.48 2.18 -29.79
CA ALA A 194 -5.44 3.28 -29.78
C ALA A 194 -5.18 4.19 -28.57
N LEU A 195 -4.34 5.20 -28.80
CA LEU A 195 -4.08 6.31 -27.90
C LEU A 195 -5.31 7.24 -27.89
N VAL A 196 -6.20 7.11 -26.90
CA VAL A 196 -7.23 8.15 -26.66
C VAL A 196 -6.61 9.21 -25.76
N VAL A 197 -5.95 10.19 -26.39
CA VAL A 197 -5.64 11.48 -25.76
C VAL A 197 -6.89 12.35 -25.91
N LEU A 198 -7.78 12.27 -24.92
CA LEU A 198 -8.73 13.35 -24.69
C LEU A 198 -8.11 14.30 -23.66
N GLY A 199 -7.54 15.38 -24.20
CA GLY A 199 -7.11 16.53 -23.43
C GLY A 199 -8.29 17.12 -22.67
N ARG A 200 -8.21 17.06 -21.34
CA ARG A 200 -8.85 18.06 -20.49
C ARG A 200 -7.77 18.91 -19.86
N LEU A 201 -7.57 20.08 -20.46
CA LEU A 201 -6.88 21.20 -19.85
C LEU A 201 -7.57 21.63 -18.55
N ARG A 202 -6.75 21.96 -17.56
CA ARG A 202 -7.01 22.78 -16.36
C ARG A 202 -7.98 22.23 -15.30
N ARG A 203 -7.44 22.01 -14.10
CA ARG A 203 -7.37 23.03 -13.03
C ARG A 203 -6.22 22.66 -12.08
N SER A 204 -5.38 23.65 -11.77
CA SER A 204 -4.50 23.58 -10.61
C SER A 204 -5.40 23.61 -9.38
N ASP A 205 -5.56 22.47 -8.71
CA ASP A 205 -6.24 22.38 -7.40
C ASP A 205 -5.32 23.00 -6.34
N ALA A 206 -5.20 24.32 -6.37
CA ALA A 206 -4.65 25.13 -5.30
C ALA A 206 -5.70 25.18 -4.17
N GLY A 207 -5.81 24.10 -3.42
CA GLY A 207 -6.75 23.99 -2.30
C GLY A 207 -6.96 22.54 -1.88
N CYS A 208 -6.34 22.17 -0.76
CA CYS A 208 -6.58 20.89 -0.09
C CYS A 208 -7.92 20.92 0.66
N GLY A 209 -9.01 21.16 -0.07
CA GLY A 209 -10.40 20.99 0.34
C GLY A 209 -11.10 20.04 -0.63
N ARG A 210 -12.19 19.42 -0.20
CA ARG A 210 -13.06 18.65 -1.09
C ARG A 210 -13.88 19.58 -1.96
#